data_AF-A0AAJ1YD80-F1
#
_entry.id   AF-A0AAJ1YD80-F1
#
_cell.length_a   1.000
_cell.length_b   1.000
_cell.length_c   1.000
_cell.angle_alpha   90.00
_cell.angle_beta   90.00
_cell.angle_gamma   90.00
#
_symmetry.space_group_name_H-M   'P 1'
#
loop_
_entity.id
_entity.type
_entity.pdbx_description
1 polymer ?
#
loop_
_entity_poly.entity_id
_entity_poly.type
_entity_poly.pdbx_seq_one_letter_code
_entity_poly.pdbx_strand_id
1 'polypeptide(L)'
;MNNDVKITRWQLPFSAMDEGEITPVDYLHRLASAGGGFYPMGANQLWHGGIHIDDGVRQQLNNEMALTCLADGEVIAYRVDRRPSKGTYPEGEAQFSTGFTLVHHVLEMPPKTANSETDATEEESQPIKLNLYSLYMHLSPWSEYSG
;
A
#
# COMPACT_ATOMS: atom_id res chain seq x y z
N MET A 1 -11.34 -21.46 10.78
CA MET A 1 -12.06 -20.28 11.28
C MET A 1 -11.77 -19.17 10.29
N ASN A 2 -12.75 -18.74 9.48
CA ASN A 2 -12.59 -17.55 8.63
C ASN A 2 -12.82 -16.32 9.51
N ASN A 3 -11.75 -15.71 9.97
CA ASN A 3 -11.79 -14.40 10.62
C ASN A 3 -11.37 -13.36 9.60
N ASP A 4 -12.25 -13.06 8.64
CA ASP A 4 -12.03 -11.99 7.68
C ASP A 4 -11.81 -10.67 8.45
N VAL A 5 -10.60 -10.11 8.36
CA VAL A 5 -10.30 -8.80 8.97
C VAL A 5 -10.93 -7.72 8.11
N LYS A 6 -12.04 -7.16 8.61
CA LYS A 6 -12.80 -6.12 7.94
C LYS A 6 -12.05 -4.79 8.03
N ILE A 7 -12.06 -4.05 6.93
CA ILE A 7 -11.54 -2.68 6.93
C ILE A 7 -12.46 -1.81 7.78
N THR A 8 -11.92 -1.23 8.86
CA THR A 8 -12.62 -0.23 9.68
C THR A 8 -11.99 1.16 9.57
N ARG A 9 -10.70 1.20 9.20
CA ARG A 9 -9.94 2.43 9.03
C ARG A 9 -9.15 2.41 7.73
N TRP A 10 -9.14 3.55 7.06
CA TRP A 10 -8.25 3.87 5.94
C TRP A 10 -7.22 4.90 6.38
N GLN A 11 -6.01 4.78 5.88
CA GLN A 11 -4.95 5.77 6.04
C GLN A 11 -4.01 5.75 4.85
N LEU A 12 -3.34 6.86 4.57
CA LEU A 12 -2.31 6.90 3.55
C LEU A 12 -1.09 6.07 4.02
N PRO A 13 -0.38 5.37 3.11
CA PRO A 13 0.71 4.47 3.47
C PRO A 13 1.94 5.16 4.07
N PHE A 14 1.94 6.50 4.17
CA PHE A 14 2.90 7.27 4.96
C PHE A 14 2.26 8.53 5.55
N SER A 15 2.80 8.98 6.67
CA SER A 15 2.33 10.17 7.36
C SER A 15 2.74 11.45 6.65
N ALA A 16 1.83 12.42 6.68
CA ALA A 16 2.14 13.82 6.51
C ALA A 16 3.12 14.27 7.62
N MET A 17 4.26 14.86 7.25
CA MET A 17 5.19 15.45 8.23
C MET A 17 4.84 16.90 8.57
N ASP A 18 3.97 17.55 7.79
CA ASP A 18 3.60 18.94 8.02
C ASP A 18 2.54 19.04 9.14
N GLU A 19 2.64 20.06 9.99
CA GLU A 19 1.66 20.36 11.06
C GLU A 19 0.28 20.81 10.53
N GLY A 20 0.00 20.60 9.24
CA GLY A 20 -1.23 20.95 8.54
C GLY A 20 -1.88 19.76 7.84
N GLU A 21 -3.16 19.90 7.51
CA GLU A 21 -3.90 18.88 6.76
C GLU A 21 -3.30 18.73 5.35
N ILE A 22 -2.68 17.58 5.05
CA ILE A 22 -2.26 17.26 3.69
C ILE A 22 -3.48 16.93 2.86
N THR A 23 -3.67 17.67 1.76
CA THR A 23 -4.74 17.36 0.82
C THR A 23 -4.35 16.15 -0.04
N PRO A 24 -5.32 15.42 -0.62
CA PRO A 24 -5.04 14.36 -1.57
C PRO A 24 -4.20 14.82 -2.77
N VAL A 25 -4.32 16.08 -3.18
CA VAL A 25 -3.55 16.65 -4.30
C VAL A 25 -2.08 16.84 -3.92
N ASP A 26 -1.80 17.35 -2.71
CA ASP A 26 -0.43 17.50 -2.22
C ASP A 26 0.27 16.15 -2.12
N TYR A 27 -0.46 15.13 -1.68
CA TYR A 27 0.04 13.77 -1.60
C TYR A 27 0.40 13.21 -2.98
N LEU A 28 -0.49 13.36 -3.97
CA LEU A 28 -0.23 12.96 -5.35
C LEU A 28 0.94 13.73 -5.96
N HIS A 29 1.08 15.03 -5.67
CA HIS A 29 2.19 15.84 -6.14
C HIS A 29 3.54 15.35 -5.59
N ARG A 30 3.60 14.95 -4.31
CA ARG A 30 4.81 14.36 -3.74
C ARG A 30 5.14 13.01 -4.38
N LEU A 31 4.15 12.15 -4.56
CA LEU A 31 4.32 10.87 -5.27
C LEU A 31 4.77 11.04 -6.73
N ALA A 32 4.39 12.13 -7.38
CA ALA A 32 4.82 12.45 -8.74
C ALA A 32 6.34 12.73 -8.85
N SER A 33 7.03 12.91 -7.73
CA SER A 33 8.49 13.09 -7.68
C SER A 33 9.28 11.79 -7.82
N ALA A 34 8.59 10.64 -7.92
CA ALA A 34 9.23 9.35 -8.14
C ALA A 34 9.93 9.26 -9.49
N GLY A 35 11.20 8.85 -9.50
CA GLY A 35 12.01 8.70 -10.72
C GLY A 35 11.59 7.51 -11.58
N GLY A 36 11.00 6.47 -11.00
CA GLY A 36 10.50 5.28 -11.70
C GLY A 36 9.18 5.47 -12.46
N GLY A 37 8.60 6.68 -12.43
CA GLY A 37 7.24 6.96 -12.85
C GLY A 37 6.30 7.11 -11.64
N PHE A 38 5.08 7.57 -11.90
CA PHE A 38 4.13 7.97 -10.87
C PHE A 38 2.73 7.49 -11.20
N TYR A 39 1.91 7.18 -10.21
CA TYR A 39 0.55 6.71 -10.48
C TYR A 39 -0.26 7.73 -11.33
N PRO A 40 -0.92 7.31 -12.42
CA PRO A 40 -1.11 5.93 -12.89
C PRO A 40 -0.14 5.49 -14.02
N MET A 41 0.92 6.23 -14.30
CA MET A 41 1.83 6.03 -15.44
C MET A 41 3.26 5.69 -15.00
N GLY A 42 3.78 4.53 -15.42
CA GLY A 42 5.19 4.18 -15.24
C GLY A 42 6.12 5.01 -16.13
N ALA A 43 7.43 5.02 -15.82
CA ALA A 43 8.44 5.70 -16.65
C ALA A 43 8.48 5.19 -18.11
N ASN A 44 7.97 3.98 -18.36
CA ASN A 44 7.81 3.40 -19.68
C ASN A 44 6.53 3.85 -20.42
N GLN A 45 5.77 4.82 -19.89
CA GLN A 45 4.51 5.32 -20.42
C GLN A 45 3.40 4.27 -20.52
N LEU A 46 3.48 3.21 -19.70
CA LEU A 46 2.43 2.23 -19.55
C LEU A 46 1.65 2.46 -18.26
N TRP A 47 0.41 1.95 -18.23
CA TRP A 47 -0.41 1.91 -17.03
C TRP A 47 0.32 1.17 -15.91
N HIS A 48 0.35 1.79 -14.74
CA HIS A 48 1.03 1.32 -13.55
C HIS A 48 0.09 1.46 -12.36
N GLY A 49 -0.34 0.32 -11.80
CA GLY A 49 -1.27 0.26 -10.68
C GLY A 49 -0.64 0.47 -9.30
N GLY A 50 0.66 0.77 -9.25
CA GLY A 50 1.40 0.99 -8.01
C GLY A 50 1.77 2.46 -7.79
N ILE A 51 2.39 2.71 -6.65
CA ILE A 51 3.10 3.94 -6.34
C ILE A 51 4.55 3.59 -6.01
N HIS A 52 5.47 4.48 -6.36
CA HIS A 52 6.87 4.37 -5.97
C HIS A 52 7.16 5.38 -4.87
N ILE A 53 7.88 4.94 -3.85
CA ILE A 53 8.40 5.82 -2.79
C ILE A 53 9.91 5.66 -2.79
N ASP A 54 10.56 6.34 -3.73
CA ASP A 54 12.02 6.35 -3.90
C ASP A 54 12.62 7.63 -3.32
N ASP A 55 13.93 7.85 -3.54
CA ASP A 55 14.65 9.01 -3.02
C ASP A 55 14.00 10.35 -3.44
N GLY A 56 13.38 10.44 -4.62
CA GLY A 56 12.69 11.64 -5.07
C GLY A 56 11.49 11.96 -4.19
N VAL A 57 10.67 10.94 -3.87
CA VAL A 57 9.54 11.08 -2.95
C VAL A 57 10.02 11.29 -1.51
N ARG A 58 11.05 10.56 -1.06
CA ARG A 58 11.60 10.68 0.30
C ARG A 58 12.14 12.08 0.60
N GLN A 59 12.75 12.74 -0.38
CA GLN A 59 13.19 14.13 -0.25
C GLN A 59 12.02 15.09 0.00
N GLN A 60 10.84 14.81 -0.58
CA GLN A 60 9.61 15.56 -0.29
C GLN A 60 9.04 15.28 1.11
N LEU A 61 9.58 14.30 1.84
CA LEU A 61 9.12 13.84 3.15
C LEU A 61 10.21 13.95 4.23
N ASN A 62 11.22 14.80 4.03
CA ASN A 62 12.35 14.99 4.95
C ASN A 62 13.15 13.71 5.27
N ASN A 63 13.15 12.72 4.37
CA ASN A 63 13.87 11.45 4.47
C ASN A 63 13.51 10.54 5.65
N GLU A 64 12.60 10.95 6.53
CA GLU A 64 12.05 10.15 7.63
C GLU A 64 10.70 9.58 7.17
N MET A 65 10.58 8.26 7.08
CA MET A 65 9.30 7.65 6.75
C MET A 65 9.18 6.24 7.32
N ALA A 66 8.12 6.01 8.08
CA ALA A 66 7.61 4.68 8.36
C ALA A 66 6.44 4.39 7.43
N LEU A 67 6.52 3.27 6.70
CA LEU A 67 5.38 2.78 5.94
C LEU A 67 4.33 2.22 6.88
N THR A 68 3.06 2.45 6.54
CA THR A 68 1.93 1.89 7.25
C THR A 68 0.98 1.17 6.30
N CYS A 69 0.21 0.23 6.84
CA CYS A 69 -0.81 -0.44 6.05
C CYS A 69 -1.91 0.55 5.65
N LEU A 70 -2.38 0.46 4.40
CA LEU A 70 -3.40 1.34 3.83
C LEU A 70 -4.74 1.21 4.59
N ALA A 71 -5.00 0.02 5.11
CA ALA A 71 -6.19 -0.34 5.85
C ALA A 71 -5.91 -1.52 6.79
N ASP A 72 -6.84 -1.79 7.71
CA ASP A 72 -6.84 -3.01 8.50
C ASP A 72 -6.87 -4.24 7.59
N GLY A 73 -6.11 -5.28 7.93
CA GLY A 73 -6.04 -6.50 7.13
C GLY A 73 -5.16 -7.57 7.75
N GLU A 74 -5.10 -8.72 7.08
CA GLU A 74 -4.28 -9.87 7.47
C GLU A 74 -3.04 -9.97 6.58
N VAL A 75 -1.86 -10.11 7.19
CA VAL A 75 -0.63 -10.44 6.45
C VAL A 75 -0.69 -11.90 6.03
N ILE A 76 -0.98 -12.15 4.77
CA ILE A 76 -1.18 -13.50 4.23
C ILE A 76 0.06 -14.09 3.56
N ALA A 77 1.04 -13.25 3.20
CA ALA A 77 2.36 -13.69 2.75
C ALA A 77 3.38 -12.60 3.03
N TYR A 78 4.60 -13.00 3.41
CA TYR A 78 5.68 -12.06 3.61
C TYR A 78 7.05 -12.72 3.41
N ARG A 79 8.05 -11.89 3.14
CA ARG A 79 9.47 -12.20 3.24
C ARG A 79 10.18 -11.03 3.88
N VAL A 80 10.93 -11.30 4.95
CA VAL A 80 11.82 -10.31 5.58
C VAL A 80 13.25 -10.80 5.41
N ASP A 81 14.03 -10.05 4.65
CA ASP A 81 15.44 -10.37 4.43
C ASP A 81 16.25 -10.04 5.70
N ARG A 82 17.13 -10.94 6.15
CA ARG A 82 18.00 -10.65 7.30
C ARG A 82 19.03 -9.56 7.00
N ARG A 83 19.48 -9.49 5.74
CA ARG A 83 20.48 -8.57 5.18
C ARG A 83 20.12 -8.31 3.71
N PRO A 84 20.58 -7.21 3.09
CA PRO A 84 20.34 -6.96 1.67
C PRO A 84 20.84 -8.11 0.79
N SER A 85 20.08 -8.46 -0.25
CA SER A 85 20.55 -9.38 -1.29
C SER A 85 21.56 -8.66 -2.19
N LYS A 86 22.47 -9.42 -2.81
CA LYS A 86 23.50 -8.90 -3.71
C LYS A 86 23.38 -9.52 -5.08
N GLY A 87 23.55 -8.70 -6.13
CA GLY A 87 23.55 -9.11 -7.52
C GLY A 87 24.77 -8.56 -8.24
N THR A 88 25.25 -9.30 -9.23
CA THR A 88 26.33 -8.86 -10.12
C THR A 88 25.71 -8.32 -11.40
N TYR A 89 25.99 -7.05 -11.70
CA TYR A 89 25.56 -6.35 -12.90
C TYR A 89 26.80 -5.95 -13.72
N PRO A 90 26.66 -5.63 -15.03
CA PRO A 90 27.78 -5.16 -15.84
C PRO A 90 28.55 -3.96 -15.22
N GLU A 91 27.85 -3.12 -14.47
CA GLU A 91 28.38 -1.92 -13.81
C GLU A 91 29.03 -2.20 -12.44
N GLY A 92 28.87 -3.42 -11.90
CA GLY A 92 29.43 -3.83 -10.61
C GLY A 92 28.47 -4.65 -9.74
N GLU A 93 28.84 -4.86 -8.47
CA GLU A 93 27.94 -5.45 -7.48
C GLU A 93 26.95 -4.39 -6.98
N ALA A 94 25.66 -4.74 -6.92
CA ALA A 94 24.63 -3.90 -6.33
C ALA A 94 23.80 -4.69 -5.31
N GLN A 95 23.28 -3.97 -4.32
CA GLN A 95 22.34 -4.52 -3.34
C GLN A 95 20.91 -4.33 -3.82
N PHE A 96 20.05 -5.29 -3.49
CA PHE A 96 18.62 -5.21 -3.75
C PHE A 96 17.82 -5.88 -2.63
N SER A 97 16.56 -5.49 -2.50
CA SER A 97 15.62 -6.10 -1.57
C SER A 97 14.79 -7.17 -2.29
N THR A 98 14.63 -8.33 -1.66
CA THR A 98 13.63 -9.33 -2.06
C THR A 98 12.47 -9.41 -1.08
N GLY A 99 12.53 -8.60 -0.02
CA GLY A 99 11.51 -8.53 0.99
C GLY A 99 10.21 -7.96 0.44
N PHE A 100 9.10 -8.53 0.91
CA PHE A 100 7.76 -8.07 0.59
C PHE A 100 6.78 -8.41 1.71
N THR A 101 5.66 -7.70 1.75
CA THR A 101 4.51 -8.00 2.59
C THR A 101 3.25 -7.89 1.75
N LEU A 102 2.44 -8.95 1.75
CA LEU A 102 1.13 -8.99 1.11
C LEU A 102 0.05 -8.99 2.19
N VAL A 103 -0.81 -7.98 2.16
CA VAL A 103 -1.92 -7.84 3.11
C VAL A 103 -3.23 -8.06 2.36
N HIS A 104 -4.09 -8.94 2.89
CA HIS A 104 -5.44 -9.16 2.44
C HIS A 104 -6.40 -8.33 3.29
N HIS A 105 -7.30 -7.63 2.62
CA HIS A 105 -8.31 -6.80 3.26
C HIS A 105 -9.69 -7.19 2.76
N VAL A 106 -10.70 -7.06 3.63
CA VAL A 106 -12.09 -7.28 3.27
C VAL A 106 -12.87 -5.98 3.44
N LEU A 107 -13.29 -5.39 2.32
CA LEU A 107 -14.20 -4.26 2.30
C LEU A 107 -15.64 -4.78 2.26
N GLU A 108 -16.41 -4.51 3.31
CA GLU A 108 -17.84 -4.80 3.33
C GLU A 108 -18.63 -3.54 3.00
N MET A 109 -19.44 -3.61 1.94
CA MET A 109 -20.32 -2.51 1.55
C MET A 109 -21.49 -2.42 2.54
N PRO A 110 -21.96 -1.20 2.86
CA PRO A 110 -23.15 -1.05 3.67
C PRO A 110 -24.34 -1.73 2.97
N PRO A 111 -25.29 -2.31 3.74
CA PRO A 111 -26.50 -2.87 3.17
C PRO A 111 -27.22 -1.84 2.31
N LYS A 112 -27.78 -2.28 1.18
CA LYS A 112 -28.58 -1.41 0.32
C LYS A 112 -29.75 -0.89 1.16
N THR A 113 -29.87 0.43 1.31
CA THR A 113 -31.04 1.03 1.97
C THR A 113 -32.26 0.71 1.12
N ALA A 114 -33.17 -0.10 1.65
CA ALA A 114 -34.42 -0.47 0.97
C ALA A 114 -35.30 0.78 0.82
N ASN A 115 -35.18 1.47 -0.32
CA ASN A 115 -36.14 2.50 -0.72
C ASN A 115 -37.32 1.83 -1.42
N SER A 116 -38.06 0.98 -0.71
CA SER A 116 -39.49 0.68 -0.90
C SER A 116 -39.86 -0.59 -0.16
N GLU A 117 -40.99 -0.54 0.54
CA GLU A 117 -41.69 -1.70 1.13
C GLU A 117 -42.20 -2.64 0.02
N THR A 118 -41.34 -3.44 -0.60
CA THR A 118 -41.77 -4.63 -1.36
C THR A 118 -40.63 -5.63 -1.45
N ASP A 119 -40.82 -6.78 -0.77
CA ASP A 119 -40.14 -8.07 -0.90
C ASP A 119 -38.60 -8.05 -1.06
N ALA A 120 -37.89 -7.68 0.00
CA ALA A 120 -36.48 -8.08 0.13
C ALA A 120 -36.41 -9.56 0.53
N THR A 121 -35.94 -10.40 -0.39
CA THR A 121 -35.60 -11.81 -0.08
C THR A 121 -34.34 -11.85 0.81
N GLU A 122 -34.17 -12.89 1.65
CA GLU A 122 -33.04 -12.99 2.60
C GLU A 122 -31.65 -12.87 1.92
N GLU A 123 -31.54 -13.19 0.63
CA GLU A 123 -30.31 -13.04 -0.16
C GLU A 123 -29.95 -11.57 -0.46
N GLU A 124 -30.92 -10.64 -0.53
CA GLU A 124 -30.67 -9.20 -0.72
C GLU A 124 -30.17 -8.49 0.55
N SER A 125 -30.17 -9.18 1.70
CA SER A 125 -29.78 -8.62 2.99
C SER A 125 -28.29 -8.79 3.34
N GLN A 126 -27.56 -9.63 2.60
CA GLN A 126 -26.13 -9.87 2.88
C GLN A 126 -25.25 -8.75 2.33
N PRO A 127 -24.30 -8.20 3.11
CA PRO A 127 -23.41 -7.15 2.65
C PRO A 127 -22.50 -7.66 1.54
N ILE A 128 -22.40 -6.91 0.44
CA ILE A 128 -21.46 -7.21 -0.65
C ILE A 128 -20.03 -7.06 -0.10
N LYS A 129 -19.21 -8.09 -0.25
CA LYS A 129 -17.81 -8.09 0.17
C LYS A 129 -16.87 -8.00 -1.02
N LEU A 130 -15.87 -7.12 -0.93
CA LEU A 130 -14.78 -7.00 -1.89
C LEU A 130 -13.47 -7.39 -1.22
N ASN A 131 -12.73 -8.30 -1.85
CA ASN A 131 -11.39 -8.67 -1.44
C ASN A 131 -10.38 -7.73 -2.09
N LEU A 132 -9.60 -7.04 -1.26
CA LEU A 132 -8.53 -6.14 -1.70
C LEU A 132 -7.20 -6.69 -1.21
N TYR A 133 -6.15 -6.45 -2.01
CA TYR A 133 -4.80 -6.88 -1.67
C TYR A 133 -3.84 -5.71 -1.84
N SER A 134 -3.00 -5.47 -0.84
CA SER A 134 -1.91 -4.49 -0.92
C SER A 134 -0.56 -5.22 -0.85
N LEU A 135 0.32 -4.92 -1.80
CA LEU A 135 1.65 -5.49 -1.90
C LEU A 135 2.69 -4.41 -1.64
N TYR A 136 3.46 -4.58 -0.56
CA TYR A 136 4.57 -3.72 -0.17
C TYR A 136 5.88 -4.40 -0.57
N MET A 137 6.73 -3.71 -1.32
CA MET A 137 8.01 -4.23 -1.84
C MET A 137 9.14 -3.25 -1.55
N HIS A 138 10.38 -3.69 -1.82
CA HIS A 138 11.59 -2.90 -1.63
C HIS A 138 11.77 -2.43 -0.17
N LEU A 139 11.34 -3.27 0.77
CA LEU A 139 11.42 -3.00 2.21
C LEU A 139 12.86 -3.17 2.71
N SER A 140 13.20 -2.43 3.77
CA SER A 140 14.48 -2.57 4.46
C SER A 140 14.64 -3.98 5.04
N PRO A 141 15.88 -4.51 5.09
CA PRO A 141 16.18 -5.77 5.75
C PRO A 141 16.10 -5.65 7.28
N TRP A 142 15.99 -6.80 7.97
CA TRP A 142 15.96 -6.88 9.43
C TRP A 142 17.12 -6.13 10.12
N SER A 143 18.30 -6.16 9.51
CA SER A 143 19.49 -5.49 10.05
C SER A 143 19.36 -3.98 10.20
N GLU A 144 18.44 -3.32 9.48
CA GLU A 144 18.20 -1.87 9.61
C GLU A 144 17.24 -1.53 10.76
N TYR A 145 16.48 -2.51 11.26
CA TYR A 145 15.55 -2.30 12.38
C TYR A 145 16.14 -2.66 13.74
N SER A 146 17.30 -3.33 13.78
CA SER A 146 17.89 -3.91 14.99
C SER A 146 19.02 -3.06 15.59
N GLY A 147 18.84 -1.73 15.58
CA GLY A 147 19.75 -0.76 16.19
C GLY A 147 20.03 -1.00 17.66
#